data_AF-A0A9W9UV41-F1
#
_entry.id   AF-A0A9W9UV41-F1
#
_cell.length_a   1.000
_cell.length_b   1.000
_cell.length_c   1.000
_cell.angle_alpha   90.00
_cell.angle_beta   90.00
_cell.angle_gamma   90.00
#
_symmetry.space_group_name_H-M   'P 1'
#
loop_
_entity.id
_entity.type
_entity.pdbx_description
1 polymer ?
#
loop_
_entity_poly.entity_id
_entity_poly.type
_entity_poly.pdbx_seq_one_letter_code
_entity_poly.pdbx_strand_id
1 'polypeptide(L)'
;MDEKPGFIPPAKGLWMLDDPGKNLKFMSEEELDRNAIEVTDDTRPREPPAEVITKYLATLTPPQKKMQDELRDLGWNDAAIHNLLTIYEDAQRYNCAKLRQKVYTEAEIQRLDALGNQNVMDFSHLKRRLASTGDEDYQLQLYLLDEVKTSGYAW
;
A
#
# COMPACT_ATOMS: atom_id res chain seq x y z
N MET A 1 14.63 9.13 47.85
CA MET A 1 14.70 9.94 46.62
C MET A 1 14.19 9.03 45.53
N ASP A 2 12.99 9.30 45.01
CA ASP A 2 12.41 8.53 43.92
C ASP A 2 12.98 9.06 42.59
N GLU A 3 13.85 8.27 41.96
CA GLU A 3 14.27 8.53 40.58
C GLU A 3 13.06 8.32 39.67
N LYS A 4 12.54 9.43 39.12
CA LYS A 4 11.59 9.35 38.01
C LYS A 4 12.29 8.62 36.85
N PRO A 5 11.70 7.60 36.24
CA PRO A 5 12.28 6.97 35.07
C PRO A 5 12.47 8.05 34.00
N GLY A 6 13.72 8.24 33.57
CA GLY A 6 14.08 9.20 32.54
C GLY A 6 13.24 8.97 31.29
N PHE A 7 12.75 10.05 30.69
CA PHE A 7 12.08 10.01 29.39
C PHE A 7 13.04 9.39 28.37
N ILE A 8 12.77 8.17 27.94
CA ILE A 8 13.46 7.54 26.82
C ILE A 8 12.73 8.05 25.57
N PRO A 9 13.34 8.94 24.75
CA PRO A 9 12.73 9.33 23.51
C PRO A 9 12.50 8.08 22.64
N PRO A 10 11.37 8.00 21.92
CA PRO A 10 11.12 6.87 21.03
C PRO A 10 12.27 6.77 20.03
N ALA A 11 12.72 5.54 19.77
CA ALA A 11 13.74 5.28 18.77
C ALA A 11 13.28 5.88 17.43
N LYS A 12 14.12 6.73 16.84
CA LYS A 12 13.84 7.33 15.54
C LYS A 12 14.11 6.30 14.44
N GLY A 13 13.13 6.08 13.58
CA GLY A 13 13.20 5.07 12.53
C GLY A 13 11.84 4.74 11.93
N LEU A 14 11.84 3.87 10.91
CA LEU A 14 10.64 3.45 10.20
C LEU A 14 10.44 1.94 10.35
N TRP A 15 9.18 1.54 10.51
CA TRP A 15 8.79 0.15 10.36
C TRP A 15 8.54 -0.12 8.88
N MET A 16 9.34 -0.99 8.30
CA MET A 16 9.23 -1.42 6.90
C MET A 16 8.93 -2.91 6.84
N LEU A 17 8.35 -3.36 5.73
CA LEU A 17 8.22 -4.79 5.47
C LEU A 17 9.61 -5.43 5.29
N ASP A 18 9.79 -6.64 5.81
CA ASP A 18 10.95 -7.47 5.50
C ASP A 18 10.92 -7.94 4.03
N ASP A 19 12.03 -8.48 3.50
CA ASP A 19 12.11 -8.91 2.09
C ASP A 19 10.98 -9.88 1.67
N PRO A 20 10.52 -10.82 2.52
CA PRO A 20 9.34 -11.65 2.23
C PRO A 20 8.00 -10.92 2.24
N GLY A 21 7.92 -9.66 2.70
CA GLY A 21 6.69 -8.90 2.84
C GLY A 21 5.77 -9.42 3.94
N LYS A 22 6.29 -10.19 4.90
CA LYS A 22 5.47 -10.90 5.92
C LYS A 22 5.54 -10.27 7.29
N ASN A 23 6.67 -9.70 7.66
CA ASN A 23 6.88 -9.10 8.98
C ASN A 23 7.32 -7.65 8.83
N LEU A 24 7.12 -6.88 9.91
CA LEU A 24 7.69 -5.55 10.01
C LEU A 24 9.06 -5.65 10.69
N LYS A 25 10.05 -5.05 10.03
CA LYS A 25 11.39 -4.79 10.56
C LYS A 25 11.49 -3.31 10.90
N PHE A 26 11.94 -3.01 12.11
CA PHE A 26 12.31 -1.64 12.45
C PHE A 26 13.66 -1.33 11.83
N MET A 27 13.74 -0.24 11.09
CA MET A 27 14.99 0.32 10.60
C MET A 27 15.23 1.66 11.26
N SER A 28 16.39 1.82 11.90
CA SER A 28 16.77 3.09 12.52
C SER A 28 17.09 4.15 11.47
N GLU A 29 17.11 5.43 11.85
CA GLU A 29 17.56 6.53 10.96
C GLU A 29 18.96 6.23 10.38
N GLU A 30 19.89 5.69 11.18
CA GLU A 30 21.23 5.36 10.69
C GLU A 30 21.23 4.20 9.67
N GLU A 31 20.27 3.27 9.77
CA GLU A 31 20.08 2.23 8.78
C GLU A 31 19.40 2.75 7.51
N LEU A 32 18.47 3.68 7.64
CA LEU A 32 17.83 4.34 6.51
C LEU A 32 18.83 5.18 5.73
N ASP A 33 19.67 5.96 6.41
CA ASP A 33 20.70 6.80 5.77
C ASP A 33 21.76 5.97 5.04
N ARG A 34 22.13 4.79 5.59
CA ARG A 34 23.07 3.87 4.93
C ARG A 34 22.49 3.17 3.70
N ASN A 35 21.16 2.97 3.68
CA ASN A 35 20.45 2.34 2.57
C ASN A 35 19.76 3.35 1.66
N ALA A 36 19.89 4.65 1.95
CA ALA A 36 19.37 5.72 1.12
C ALA A 36 20.06 5.62 -0.23
N ILE A 37 19.30 5.21 -1.25
CA ILE A 37 19.71 5.36 -2.63
C ILE A 37 19.93 6.88 -2.81
N GLU A 38 21.13 7.29 -3.23
CA GLU A 38 21.35 8.68 -3.65
C GLU A 38 20.32 9.01 -4.73
N VAL A 39 19.30 9.78 -4.35
CA VAL A 39 18.27 10.28 -5.26
C VAL A 39 18.96 11.34 -6.12
N THR A 40 19.62 10.89 -7.18
CA THR A 40 20.08 11.76 -8.26
C THR A 40 18.85 12.17 -9.09
N ASP A 41 18.89 13.31 -9.78
CA ASP A 41 17.77 13.80 -10.62
C ASP A 41 17.29 12.78 -11.69
N ASP A 42 18.05 11.70 -11.92
CA ASP A 42 17.72 10.59 -12.82
C ASP A 42 16.96 9.42 -12.15
N THR A 43 16.67 9.47 -10.85
CA THR A 43 15.80 8.47 -10.18
C THR A 43 14.33 8.75 -10.45
N ARG A 44 13.94 8.84 -11.72
CA ARG A 44 12.54 8.68 -12.10
C ARG A 44 12.07 7.31 -11.59
N PRO A 45 10.90 7.22 -10.93
CA PRO A 45 10.28 5.93 -10.68
C PRO A 45 10.24 5.19 -12.01
N ARG A 46 11.00 4.10 -12.12
CA ARG A 46 11.08 3.36 -13.38
C ARG A 46 9.73 2.67 -13.50
N GLU A 47 8.86 3.20 -14.34
CA GLU A 47 7.60 2.54 -14.66
C GLU A 47 7.90 1.07 -14.97
N PRO A 48 7.17 0.12 -14.36
CA PRO A 48 7.43 -1.28 -14.59
C PRO A 48 7.33 -1.57 -16.10
N PRO A 49 8.22 -2.39 -16.66
CA PRO A 49 8.16 -2.74 -18.08
C PRO A 49 6.79 -3.29 -18.45
N ALA A 50 6.30 -3.00 -19.66
CA ALA A 50 4.98 -3.44 -20.11
C ALA A 50 4.76 -4.96 -19.96
N GLU A 51 5.81 -5.77 -20.17
CA GLU A 51 5.77 -7.22 -19.96
C GLU A 51 5.48 -7.62 -18.51
N VAL A 52 6.03 -6.88 -17.55
CA VAL A 52 5.80 -7.09 -16.11
C VAL A 52 4.34 -6.77 -15.77
N ILE A 53 3.82 -5.65 -16.29
CA ILE A 53 2.43 -5.24 -16.13
C ILE A 53 1.49 -6.31 -16.70
N THR A 54 1.70 -6.73 -17.95
CA THR A 54 0.86 -7.74 -18.59
C THR A 54 0.89 -9.08 -17.84
N LYS A 55 2.07 -9.51 -17.39
CA LYS A 55 2.22 -10.74 -16.61
C LYS A 55 1.48 -10.65 -15.28
N TYR A 56 1.62 -9.54 -14.56
CA TYR A 56 0.92 -9.30 -13.30
C TYR A 56 -0.61 -9.34 -13.48
N LEU A 57 -1.12 -8.58 -14.45
CA LEU A 57 -2.56 -8.51 -14.73
C LEU A 57 -3.16 -9.86 -15.17
N ALA A 58 -2.36 -10.73 -15.80
CA ALA A 58 -2.80 -12.10 -16.13
C ALA A 58 -2.97 -13.00 -14.89
N THR A 59 -2.30 -12.70 -13.78
CA THR A 59 -2.29 -13.50 -12.54
C THR A 59 -3.26 -13.03 -11.47
N LEU A 60 -4.06 -12.00 -11.75
CA LEU A 60 -5.01 -11.43 -10.79
C LEU A 60 -6.01 -12.48 -10.28
N THR A 61 -6.31 -12.39 -8.98
CA THR A 61 -7.38 -13.16 -8.35
C THR A 61 -8.76 -12.73 -8.90
N PRO A 62 -9.82 -13.56 -8.78
CA PRO A 62 -11.15 -13.19 -9.27
C PRO A 62 -11.67 -11.83 -8.75
N PRO A 63 -11.51 -11.47 -7.46
CA PRO A 63 -11.86 -10.13 -6.97
C PRO A 63 -11.05 -9.01 -7.63
N GLN A 64 -9.73 -9.18 -7.77
CA GLN A 64 -8.88 -8.18 -8.42
C GLN A 64 -9.20 -8.03 -9.92
N LYS A 65 -9.62 -9.10 -10.60
CA LYS A 65 -10.10 -9.01 -11.99
C LYS A 65 -11.36 -8.17 -12.10
N LYS A 66 -12.29 -8.31 -11.15
CA LYS A 66 -13.48 -7.47 -11.10
C LYS A 66 -13.11 -5.99 -10.92
N MET A 67 -12.18 -5.67 -10.01
CA MET A 67 -11.66 -4.31 -9.85
C MET A 67 -11.00 -3.81 -11.14
N GLN A 68 -10.20 -4.65 -11.81
CA GLN A 68 -9.57 -4.32 -13.09
C GLN A 68 -10.62 -3.96 -14.15
N ASP A 69 -11.68 -4.75 -14.28
CA ASP A 69 -12.74 -4.53 -15.26
C ASP A 69 -13.50 -3.21 -14.98
N GLU A 70 -13.87 -2.95 -13.72
CA GLU A 70 -14.52 -1.69 -13.31
C GLU A 70 -13.63 -0.47 -13.58
N LEU A 71 -12.34 -0.56 -13.27
CA LEU A 71 -11.37 0.50 -13.56
C LEU A 71 -11.21 0.73 -15.07
N ARG A 72 -11.18 -0.34 -15.87
CA ARG A 72 -11.13 -0.24 -17.34
C ARG A 72 -12.38 0.43 -17.91
N ASP A 73 -13.55 0.13 -17.37
CA ASP A 73 -14.82 0.79 -17.75
C ASP A 73 -14.79 2.29 -17.44
N LEU A 74 -14.10 2.68 -16.37
CA LEU A 74 -13.81 4.09 -16.02
C LEU A 74 -12.68 4.71 -16.86
N GLY A 75 -12.13 3.95 -17.81
CA GLY A 75 -11.12 4.38 -18.76
C GLY A 75 -9.69 4.19 -18.29
N TRP A 76 -9.44 3.43 -17.20
CA TRP A 76 -8.10 3.16 -16.67
C TRP A 76 -7.25 2.29 -17.61
N ASN A 77 -5.93 2.48 -17.60
CA ASN A 77 -4.96 1.79 -18.45
C ASN A 77 -4.20 0.81 -17.58
N ASP A 78 -3.62 -0.18 -18.21
CA ASP A 78 -3.01 -1.31 -17.52
C ASP A 78 -1.87 -0.88 -16.58
N ALA A 79 -1.13 0.17 -16.90
CA ALA A 79 -0.08 0.72 -16.03
C ALA A 79 -0.65 1.33 -14.73
N ALA A 80 -1.69 2.17 -14.84
CA ALA A 80 -2.31 2.79 -13.67
C ALA A 80 -3.04 1.74 -12.81
N ILE A 81 -3.70 0.76 -13.44
CA ILE A 81 -4.36 -0.35 -12.72
C ILE A 81 -3.32 -1.20 -11.99
N HIS A 82 -2.20 -1.54 -12.65
CA HIS A 82 -1.08 -2.25 -12.02
C HIS A 82 -0.56 -1.51 -10.80
N ASN A 83 -0.31 -0.20 -10.92
CA ASN A 83 0.21 0.60 -9.81
C ASN A 83 -0.78 0.63 -8.63
N LEU A 84 -2.07 0.85 -8.90
CA LEU A 84 -3.09 0.85 -7.87
C LEU A 84 -3.17 -0.49 -7.14
N LEU A 85 -3.28 -1.59 -7.89
CA LEU A 85 -3.38 -2.92 -7.27
C LEU A 85 -2.12 -3.29 -6.47
N THR A 86 -0.94 -2.87 -6.95
CA THR A 86 0.32 -3.05 -6.21
C THR A 86 0.32 -2.27 -4.89
N ILE A 87 -0.13 -1.01 -4.90
CA ILE A 87 -0.26 -0.18 -3.69
C ILE A 87 -1.22 -0.82 -2.68
N TYR A 88 -2.36 -1.36 -3.15
CA TYR A 88 -3.30 -2.08 -2.29
C TYR A 88 -2.67 -3.31 -1.66
N GLU A 89 -1.99 -4.14 -2.46
CA GLU A 89 -1.30 -5.34 -1.97
C GLU A 89 -0.23 -5.00 -0.92
N ASP A 90 0.54 -3.94 -1.12
CA ASP A 90 1.58 -3.52 -0.18
C ASP A 90 0.98 -2.98 1.12
N ALA A 91 -0.10 -2.18 1.03
CA ALA A 91 -0.83 -1.73 2.21
C ALA A 91 -1.45 -2.90 3.00
N GLN A 92 -2.00 -3.90 2.30
CA GLN A 92 -2.54 -5.12 2.88
C GLN A 92 -1.45 -5.93 3.60
N ARG A 93 -0.29 -6.15 2.96
CA ARG A 93 0.88 -6.81 3.57
C ARG A 93 1.32 -6.09 4.84
N TYR A 94 1.42 -4.77 4.77
CA TYR A 94 1.79 -3.93 5.91
C TYR A 94 0.80 -4.05 7.08
N ASN A 95 -0.50 -4.00 6.80
CA ASN A 95 -1.56 -4.14 7.80
C ASN A 95 -1.55 -5.53 8.44
N CYS A 96 -1.40 -6.60 7.64
CA CYS A 96 -1.23 -7.96 8.14
C CYS A 96 -0.02 -8.07 9.08
N ALA A 97 1.11 -7.47 8.70
CA ALA A 97 2.30 -7.48 9.53
C ALA A 97 2.12 -6.68 10.84
N LYS A 98 1.38 -5.55 10.83
CA LYS A 98 0.96 -4.84 12.06
C LYS A 98 0.06 -5.70 12.96
N LEU A 99 -0.88 -6.44 12.39
CA LEU A 99 -1.76 -7.32 13.16
C LEU A 99 -0.96 -8.45 13.82
N ARG A 100 0.04 -9.02 13.14
CA ARG A 100 0.97 -9.99 13.75
C ARG A 100 1.73 -9.40 14.93
N GLN A 101 2.19 -8.14 14.84
CA GLN A 101 2.81 -7.44 15.97
C GLN A 101 1.85 -7.24 17.15
N LYS A 102 0.56 -7.06 16.87
CA LYS A 102 -0.51 -6.99 17.88
C LYS A 102 -0.96 -8.38 18.38
N VAL A 103 -0.24 -9.46 18.02
CA VAL A 103 -0.48 -10.84 18.47
C VAL A 103 -1.81 -11.43 17.97
N TYR A 104 -2.33 -10.94 16.84
CA TYR A 104 -3.44 -11.60 16.15
C TYR A 104 -2.97 -12.91 15.52
N THR A 105 -3.84 -13.92 15.54
CA THR A 105 -3.58 -15.21 14.91
C THR A 105 -3.71 -15.12 13.39
N GLU A 106 -3.02 -16.02 12.68
CA GLU A 106 -3.08 -16.05 11.22
C GLU A 106 -4.52 -16.30 10.70
N ALA A 107 -5.33 -17.05 11.43
CA ALA A 107 -6.74 -17.26 11.08
C ALA A 107 -7.59 -15.98 11.22
N GLU A 108 -7.34 -15.17 12.25
CA GLU A 108 -8.01 -13.88 12.42
C GLU A 108 -7.59 -12.89 11.34
N ILE A 109 -6.30 -12.86 11.01
CA ILE A 109 -5.77 -12.01 9.94
C ILE A 109 -6.39 -12.41 8.60
N GLN A 110 -6.40 -13.70 8.24
CA GLN A 110 -7.02 -14.18 6.99
C GLN A 110 -8.52 -13.86 6.91
N ARG A 111 -9.23 -13.91 8.04
CA ARG A 111 -10.64 -13.53 8.09
C ARG A 111 -10.81 -12.03 7.82
N LEU A 112 -10.01 -11.17 8.46
CA LEU A 112 -10.05 -9.72 8.24
C LEU A 112 -9.66 -9.36 6.81
N ASP A 113 -8.67 -10.05 6.27
CA ASP A 113 -8.20 -9.91 4.89
C ASP A 113 -9.30 -10.24 3.87
N ALA A 114 -9.99 -11.37 4.07
CA ALA A 114 -11.11 -11.75 3.24
C ALA A 114 -12.28 -10.75 3.33
N LEU A 115 -12.54 -10.17 4.51
CA LEU A 115 -13.56 -9.13 4.69
C LEU A 115 -13.18 -7.82 3.98
N GLY A 116 -11.92 -7.41 4.05
CA GLY A 116 -11.42 -6.22 3.34
C GLY A 116 -11.56 -6.36 1.82
N ASN A 117 -11.20 -7.53 1.28
CA ASN A 117 -11.26 -7.81 -0.16
C ASN A 117 -12.69 -7.91 -0.72
N GLN A 118 -13.71 -8.07 0.12
CA GLN A 118 -15.12 -8.13 -0.32
C GLN A 118 -15.77 -6.75 -0.50
N ASN A 119 -15.25 -5.71 0.17
CA ASN A 119 -15.96 -4.42 0.29
C ASN A 119 -15.37 -3.28 -0.56
N VAL A 120 -14.18 -3.42 -1.14
CA VAL A 120 -13.59 -2.39 -2.01
C VAL A 120 -14.13 -2.57 -3.44
N MET A 121 -15.31 -2.04 -3.73
CA MET A 121 -15.94 -2.20 -5.06
C MET A 121 -16.62 -0.94 -5.62
N ASP A 122 -16.44 0.24 -5.01
CA ASP A 122 -16.94 1.48 -5.60
C ASP A 122 -15.78 2.37 -6.03
N PHE A 123 -15.48 2.35 -7.33
CA PHE A 123 -14.48 3.22 -7.95
C PHE A 123 -15.11 4.39 -8.72
N SER A 124 -16.43 4.60 -8.63
CA SER A 124 -17.18 5.53 -9.50
C SER A 124 -16.74 6.99 -9.39
N HIS A 125 -16.09 7.36 -8.29
CA HIS A 125 -15.55 8.70 -8.04
C HIS A 125 -14.15 8.90 -8.64
N LEU A 126 -13.46 7.83 -9.06
CA LEU A 126 -12.20 7.89 -9.78
C LEU A 126 -12.46 8.30 -11.24
N LYS A 127 -12.15 9.55 -11.58
CA LYS A 127 -12.30 10.07 -12.94
C LYS A 127 -10.97 9.99 -13.66
N ARG A 128 -11.04 9.75 -14.98
CA ARG A 128 -9.87 9.74 -15.84
C ARG A 128 -9.86 10.85 -16.89
N ARG A 129 -8.68 11.08 -17.47
CA ARG A 129 -8.37 12.22 -18.37
C ARG A 129 -8.34 13.56 -17.61
N LEU A 130 -7.73 13.53 -16.43
CA LEU A 130 -7.31 14.77 -15.78
C LEU A 130 -6.15 15.39 -16.56
N ALA A 131 -5.79 16.63 -16.21
CA ALA A 131 -4.82 17.41 -16.98
C ALA A 131 -3.42 16.75 -17.06
N SER A 132 -3.10 15.82 -16.14
CA SER A 132 -1.85 15.07 -16.12
C SER A 132 -1.98 13.70 -15.42
N THR A 133 -1.01 12.80 -15.64
CA THR A 133 -0.87 11.54 -14.89
C THR A 133 -0.64 11.76 -13.40
N GLY A 134 0.02 12.86 -13.02
CA GLY A 134 0.20 13.23 -11.61
C GLY A 134 -1.11 13.60 -10.91
N ASP A 135 -2.08 14.18 -11.62
CA ASP A 135 -3.41 14.47 -11.06
C ASP A 135 -4.22 13.18 -10.84
N GLU A 136 -4.05 12.18 -11.70
CA GLU A 136 -4.65 10.84 -11.54
C GLU A 136 -4.07 10.13 -10.31
N ASP A 137 -2.75 10.17 -10.12
CA ASP A 137 -2.08 9.62 -8.92
C ASP A 137 -2.50 10.35 -7.64
N TYR A 138 -2.64 11.68 -7.68
CA TYR A 138 -3.09 12.45 -6.53
C TYR A 138 -4.56 12.17 -6.16
N GLN A 139 -5.45 12.07 -7.15
CA GLN A 139 -6.86 11.69 -6.92
C GLN A 139 -6.95 10.29 -6.31
N LEU A 140 -6.09 9.37 -6.75
CA LEU A 140 -6.00 8.03 -6.21
C LEU A 140 -5.57 8.02 -4.75
N GLN A 141 -4.53 8.78 -4.39
CA GLN A 141 -4.09 8.94 -3.00
C GLN A 141 -5.20 9.52 -2.12
N LEU A 142 -5.96 10.50 -2.62
CA LEU A 142 -7.10 11.07 -1.90
C LEU A 142 -8.23 10.05 -1.69
N TYR A 143 -8.52 9.20 -2.67
CA TYR A 143 -9.50 8.12 -2.51
C TYR A 143 -9.06 7.11 -1.44
N LEU A 144 -7.82 6.63 -1.52
CA LEU A 144 -7.28 5.69 -0.53
C LEU A 144 -7.35 6.28 0.89
N LEU A 145 -7.12 7.58 1.03
CA LEU A 145 -7.27 8.28 2.31
C LEU A 145 -8.73 8.43 2.77
N ASP A 146 -9.68 8.60 1.84
CA ASP A 146 -11.11 8.73 2.17
C ASP A 146 -11.74 7.38 2.54
N GLU A 147 -11.43 6.31 1.82
CA GLU A 147 -11.86 4.95 2.17
C GLU A 147 -11.43 4.55 3.57
N VAL A 148 -10.21 4.92 3.98
CA VAL A 148 -9.73 4.68 5.34
C VAL A 148 -10.57 5.44 6.38
N LYS A 149 -11.07 6.64 6.06
CA LYS A 149 -11.92 7.44 6.96
C LYS A 149 -13.36 6.93 7.03
N THR A 150 -13.95 6.57 5.91
CA THR A 150 -15.34 6.09 5.80
C THR A 150 -15.50 4.65 6.28
N SER A 151 -14.45 3.84 6.19
CA SER A 151 -14.46 2.43 6.65
C SER A 151 -14.51 2.27 8.18
N GLY A 152 -14.46 3.35 8.97
CA GLY A 152 -14.63 3.30 10.43
C GLY A 152 -13.53 2.56 11.20
N TYR A 153 -12.47 2.11 10.52
CA TYR A 153 -11.29 1.52 11.17
C TYR A 153 -10.38 2.63 11.68
N ALA A 154 -10.64 3.08 12.90
CA ALA A 154 -9.65 3.80 13.69
C ALA A 154 -8.46 2.85 13.96
N TRP A 155 -7.31 3.15 13.36
CA TRP A 155 -6.05 2.45 13.59
C TRP A 155 -5.39 2.82 14.91
#